data_AF-A0A9D2JA78-F1
#
_entry.id   AF-A0A9D2JA78-F1
#
_cell.length_a   1.000
_cell.length_b   1.000
_cell.length_c   1.000
_cell.angle_alpha   90.00
_cell.angle_beta   90.00
_cell.angle_gamma   90.00
#
_symmetry.space_group_name_H-M   'P 1'
#
loop_
_entity.id
_entity.type
_entity.pdbx_description
1 polymer ?
#
loop_
_entity_poly.entity_id
_entity_poly.type
_entity_poly.pdbx_seq_one_letter_code
_entity_poly.pdbx_strand_id
1 'polypeptide(L)'
;EIVFAVSALDQFIHAVLICKAMDILKNRKPQSASFYKLTIGLNSVSLFLDNTNTIDAFPIIEKEIRTNLGWKSFQQPDKIAEALKMVCDKRIWDEVSGIMGISTQTLKEQLKLIVKRRDSIAHEADFDLVNQCQYPIDRINAKKSVNFIISLVYAIDSIVFDYVYNQANVNRYLIT
;
A
#
# COMPACT_ATOMS: atom_id res chain seq x y z
N GLU A 1 18.34 -1.34 2.60
CA GLU A 1 17.26 -2.36 2.62
C GLU A 1 15.92 -1.81 3.12
N ILE A 2 15.84 -1.20 4.31
CA ILE A 2 14.58 -0.63 4.83
C ILE A 2 13.94 0.37 3.86
N VAL A 3 14.73 1.26 3.26
CA VAL A 3 14.24 2.24 2.27
C VAL A 3 13.53 1.55 1.10
N PHE A 4 14.15 0.51 0.53
CA PHE A 4 13.56 -0.23 -0.58
C PHE A 4 12.32 -1.01 -0.17
N ALA A 5 12.29 -1.61 1.02
CA ALA A 5 11.10 -2.32 1.50
C ALA A 5 9.90 -1.38 1.68
N VAL A 6 10.10 -0.20 2.26
CA VAL A 6 9.04 0.79 2.43
C VAL A 6 8.59 1.38 1.08
N SER A 7 9.52 1.61 0.15
CA SER A 7 9.17 2.00 -1.23
C SER A 7 8.39 0.91 -1.96
N ALA A 8 8.72 -0.37 -1.75
CA ALA A 8 7.99 -1.48 -2.32
C ALA A 8 6.57 -1.59 -1.74
N LEU A 9 6.40 -1.35 -0.43
CA LEU A 9 5.07 -1.25 0.19
C LEU A 9 4.23 -0.13 -0.46
N ASP A 10 4.80 1.06 -0.61
CA ASP A 10 4.13 2.21 -1.23
C ASP A 10 3.64 1.86 -2.65
N GLN A 11 4.53 1.32 -3.47
CA GLN A 11 4.23 0.90 -4.84
C GLN A 11 3.21 -0.23 -4.89
N PHE A 12 3.27 -1.18 -3.96
CA PHE A 12 2.29 -2.26 -3.84
C PHE A 12 0.88 -1.69 -3.58
N ILE A 13 0.74 -0.75 -2.64
CA ILE A 13 -0.56 -0.14 -2.37
C ILE A 13 -1.09 0.62 -3.59
N HIS A 14 -0.24 1.35 -4.32
CA HIS A 14 -0.64 1.96 -5.60
C HIS A 14 -1.17 0.93 -6.61
N ALA A 15 -0.44 -0.18 -6.78
CA ALA A 15 -0.83 -1.24 -7.71
C ALA A 15 -2.18 -1.87 -7.33
N VAL A 16 -2.39 -2.16 -6.04
CA VAL A 16 -3.65 -2.70 -5.51
C VAL A 16 -4.82 -1.75 -5.77
N LEU A 17 -4.64 -0.46 -5.47
CA LEU A 17 -5.68 0.55 -5.69
C LEU A 17 -6.10 0.62 -7.16
N ILE A 18 -5.12 0.65 -8.07
CA ILE A 18 -5.38 0.73 -9.50
C ILE A 18 -6.10 -0.54 -9.97
N CYS A 19 -5.56 -1.72 -9.65
CA CYS A 19 -6.14 -2.99 -10.05
C CYS A 19 -7.60 -3.13 -9.60
N LYS A 20 -7.87 -2.90 -8.31
CA LYS A 20 -9.22 -3.01 -7.74
C LYS A 20 -10.16 -1.92 -8.22
N ALA A 21 -9.69 -0.68 -8.42
CA ALA A 21 -10.52 0.38 -8.97
C ALA A 21 -10.96 0.06 -10.40
N MET A 22 -10.06 -0.47 -11.23
CA MET A 22 -10.39 -0.91 -12.58
C MET A 22 -11.38 -2.08 -12.57
N ASP A 23 -11.22 -3.04 -11.68
CA ASP A 23 -12.18 -4.15 -11.52
C ASP A 23 -13.57 -3.64 -11.12
N ILE A 24 -13.66 -2.68 -10.19
CA ILE A 24 -14.92 -2.07 -9.77
C ILE A 24 -15.61 -1.35 -10.93
N LEU A 25 -14.85 -0.58 -11.72
CA LEU A 25 -15.37 0.15 -12.89
C LEU A 25 -15.86 -0.80 -13.99
N LYS A 26 -15.08 -1.83 -14.31
CA LYS A 26 -15.43 -2.83 -15.34
C LYS A 26 -16.64 -3.66 -14.95
N ASN A 27 -16.73 -4.07 -13.68
CA ASN A 27 -17.80 -4.94 -13.19
C ASN A 27 -19.04 -4.17 -12.69
N ARG A 28 -19.03 -2.83 -12.73
CA ARG A 28 -20.12 -1.93 -12.29
C ARG A 28 -20.64 -2.22 -10.87
N LYS A 29 -19.75 -2.63 -9.96
CA LYS A 29 -20.09 -2.94 -8.56
C LYS A 29 -19.22 -2.13 -7.61
N PRO A 30 -19.67 -0.96 -7.12
CA PRO A 30 -18.92 -0.23 -6.11
C PRO A 30 -18.87 -1.05 -4.82
N GLN A 31 -17.65 -1.34 -4.34
CA GLN A 31 -17.46 -2.10 -3.10
C GLN A 31 -17.55 -1.23 -1.85
N SER A 32 -17.37 0.10 -1.95
CA SER A 32 -17.50 1.01 -0.81
C SER A 32 -17.99 2.39 -1.20
N ALA A 33 -18.63 3.11 -0.27
CA ALA A 33 -18.99 4.51 -0.47
C ALA A 33 -17.77 5.43 -0.67
N SER A 34 -16.59 5.03 -0.18
CA SER A 34 -15.37 5.81 -0.35
C SER A 34 -14.79 5.73 -1.76
N PHE A 35 -15.24 4.78 -2.58
CA PHE A 35 -14.83 4.65 -3.98
C PHE A 35 -15.04 5.95 -4.77
N TYR A 36 -16.16 6.64 -4.55
CA TYR A 36 -16.50 7.89 -5.24
C TYR A 36 -15.62 9.09 -4.87
N LYS A 37 -14.69 8.93 -3.91
CA LYS A 37 -13.64 9.93 -3.65
C LYS A 37 -12.56 9.93 -4.72
N LEU A 38 -12.48 8.88 -5.54
CA LEU A 38 -11.64 8.86 -6.73
C LEU A 38 -12.22 9.82 -7.76
N THR A 39 -11.48 10.88 -8.06
CA THR A 39 -11.85 11.88 -9.04
C THR A 39 -11.15 11.59 -10.37
N ILE A 40 -11.84 11.89 -11.47
CA ILE A 40 -11.32 11.85 -12.83
C ILE A 40 -11.60 13.19 -13.51
N GLY A 41 -10.64 13.73 -14.26
CA GLY A 41 -10.82 14.97 -15.00
C GLY A 41 -11.82 14.85 -16.15
N LEU A 42 -12.55 15.94 -16.44
CA LEU A 42 -13.54 15.98 -17.53
C LEU A 42 -12.92 15.67 -18.91
N ASN A 43 -11.66 16.03 -19.14
CA ASN A 43 -10.94 15.68 -20.37
C ASN A 43 -10.84 14.15 -20.55
N SER A 44 -10.45 13.44 -19.49
CA SER A 44 -10.32 11.98 -19.49
C SER A 44 -11.69 11.31 -19.64
N VAL A 45 -12.76 11.91 -19.09
CA VAL A 45 -14.14 11.47 -19.33
C VAL A 45 -14.56 11.66 -20.79
N SER A 46 -14.31 12.83 -21.38
CA SER A 46 -14.63 13.09 -22.80
C SER A 46 -13.92 12.09 -23.72
N LEU A 47 -12.60 11.94 -23.54
CA LEU A 47 -11.80 10.97 -24.30
C LEU A 47 -12.30 9.54 -24.11
N PHE A 48 -12.70 9.16 -22.90
CA PHE A 48 -13.28 7.85 -22.64
C PHE A 48 -14.60 7.66 -23.42
N LEU A 49 -15.51 8.64 -23.36
CA LEU A 49 -16.82 8.60 -24.04
C LEU A 49 -16.68 8.53 -25.56
N ASP A 50 -15.76 9.32 -26.14
CA ASP A 50 -15.50 9.36 -27.58
C ASP A 50 -14.90 8.04 -28.11
N ASN A 51 -14.24 7.27 -27.24
CA ASN A 51 -13.60 5.99 -27.58
C ASN A 51 -14.39 4.76 -27.09
N THR A 52 -15.62 4.91 -26.60
CA THR A 52 -16.44 3.81 -26.05
C THR A 52 -16.69 2.66 -27.03
N ASN A 53 -16.65 2.92 -28.34
CA ASN A 53 -16.81 1.92 -29.40
C ASN A 53 -15.50 1.21 -29.79
N THR A 54 -14.37 1.61 -29.21
CA THR A 54 -13.07 0.94 -29.39
C THR A 54 -12.90 -0.12 -28.32
N ILE A 55 -12.18 -1.20 -28.66
CA ILE A 55 -12.04 -2.41 -27.83
C ILE A 55 -11.41 -2.11 -26.44
N ASP A 56 -10.80 -0.94 -26.21
CA ASP A 56 -10.09 -0.66 -24.96
C ASP A 56 -10.02 0.84 -24.58
N ALA A 57 -11.14 1.43 -24.14
CA ALA A 57 -11.17 2.81 -23.63
C ALA A 57 -10.70 2.93 -22.16
N PHE A 58 -10.69 1.82 -21.41
CA PHE A 58 -10.32 1.77 -19.98
C PHE A 58 -8.90 2.23 -19.64
N PRO A 59 -7.87 2.06 -20.50
CA PRO A 59 -6.52 2.58 -20.25
C PRO A 59 -6.48 4.10 -20.06
N ILE A 60 -7.41 4.87 -20.65
CA ILE A 60 -7.52 6.33 -20.45
C ILE A 60 -7.82 6.63 -18.97
N ILE A 61 -8.79 5.90 -18.41
CA ILE A 61 -9.21 6.04 -17.00
C ILE A 61 -8.13 5.50 -16.06
N GLU A 62 -7.50 4.36 -16.40
CA GLU A 62 -6.40 3.82 -15.59
C GLU A 62 -5.24 4.82 -15.46
N LYS A 63 -4.84 5.43 -16.60
CA LYS A 63 -3.78 6.44 -16.63
C LYS A 63 -4.13 7.63 -15.75
N GLU A 64 -5.35 8.14 -15.84
CA GLU A 64 -5.85 9.25 -15.01
C GLU A 64 -5.77 8.90 -13.51
N ILE A 65 -6.29 7.73 -13.11
CA ILE A 65 -6.26 7.28 -11.71
C ILE A 65 -4.81 7.16 -11.23
N ARG A 66 -3.91 6.60 -12.04
CA ARG A 66 -2.49 6.47 -11.73
C ARG A 66 -1.83 7.84 -11.54
N THR A 67 -2.14 8.82 -12.39
CA THR A 67 -1.64 10.20 -12.24
C THR A 67 -2.19 10.86 -10.98
N ASN A 68 -3.47 10.70 -10.67
CA ASN A 68 -4.11 11.32 -9.50
C ASN A 68 -3.60 10.73 -8.18
N LEU A 69 -3.30 9.43 -8.17
CA LEU A 69 -2.74 8.76 -7.01
C LEU A 69 -1.23 8.94 -6.90
N GLY A 70 -0.49 9.04 -8.00
CA GLY A 70 0.99 8.95 -8.03
C GLY A 70 1.76 9.96 -7.18
N TRP A 71 1.16 11.10 -6.84
CA TRP A 71 1.77 12.10 -5.95
C TRP A 71 1.57 11.81 -4.46
N LYS A 72 0.71 10.85 -4.13
CA LYS A 72 0.39 10.45 -2.76
C LYS A 72 1.31 9.30 -2.33
N SER A 73 1.86 9.40 -1.14
CA SER A 73 2.57 8.28 -0.51
C SER A 73 1.64 7.50 0.42
N PHE A 74 1.69 6.18 0.32
CA PHE A 74 0.90 5.21 1.06
C PHE A 74 1.78 4.30 1.92
N GLN A 75 2.43 4.91 2.91
CA GLN A 75 3.34 4.19 3.83
C GLN A 75 2.84 4.24 5.28
N GLN A 76 2.23 5.35 5.67
CA GLN A 76 1.68 5.52 7.01
C GLN A 76 0.40 4.70 7.18
N PRO A 77 0.15 4.10 8.35
CA PRO A 77 -1.02 3.23 8.55
C PRO A 77 -2.36 3.90 8.21
N ASP A 78 -2.51 5.16 8.57
CA ASP A 78 -3.77 5.89 8.33
C ASP A 78 -3.96 6.20 6.85
N LYS A 79 -2.87 6.47 6.11
CA LYS A 79 -2.91 6.69 4.66
C LYS A 79 -3.21 5.42 3.89
N ILE A 80 -2.64 4.29 4.31
CA ILE A 80 -2.96 2.98 3.75
C ILE A 80 -4.44 2.64 3.99
N ALA A 81 -4.96 2.84 5.21
CA ALA A 81 -6.37 2.61 5.50
C ALA A 81 -7.31 3.51 4.69
N GLU A 82 -7.00 4.81 4.61
CA GLU A 82 -7.79 5.77 3.85
C GLU A 82 -7.87 5.36 2.37
N ALA A 83 -6.74 4.94 1.80
CA ALA A 83 -6.66 4.53 0.40
C ALA A 83 -7.38 3.20 0.16
N LEU A 84 -7.06 2.16 0.93
CA LEU A 84 -7.66 0.84 0.74
C LEU A 84 -9.17 0.85 0.98
N LYS A 85 -9.68 1.75 1.83
CA LYS A 85 -11.13 1.93 2.02
C LYS A 85 -11.87 2.33 0.74
N MET A 86 -11.19 2.91 -0.25
CA MET A 86 -11.78 3.23 -1.56
C MET A 86 -12.10 1.97 -2.37
N VAL A 87 -11.41 0.86 -2.13
CA VAL A 87 -11.48 -0.36 -2.96
C VAL A 87 -11.82 -1.63 -2.18
N CYS A 88 -11.89 -1.54 -0.85
CA CYS A 88 -12.21 -2.65 0.06
C CYS A 88 -12.96 -2.10 1.28
N ASP A 89 -14.11 -2.68 1.63
CA ASP A 89 -14.94 -2.21 2.76
C ASP A 89 -14.59 -2.88 4.11
N LYS A 90 -13.60 -3.77 4.12
CA LYS A 90 -13.17 -4.47 5.32
C LYS A 90 -12.40 -3.54 6.27
N ARG A 91 -12.44 -3.86 7.56
CA ARG A 91 -11.58 -3.22 8.57
C ARG A 91 -10.16 -3.75 8.43
N ILE A 92 -9.43 -3.23 7.44
CA ILE A 92 -8.16 -3.81 6.98
C ILE A 92 -7.19 -4.12 8.12
N TRP A 93 -7.05 -3.21 9.08
CA TRP A 93 -6.09 -3.41 10.18
C TRP A 93 -6.50 -4.50 11.16
N ASP A 94 -7.80 -4.68 11.40
CA ASP A 94 -8.29 -5.74 12.28
C ASP A 94 -8.08 -7.11 11.62
N GLU A 95 -8.39 -7.21 10.33
CA GLU A 95 -8.16 -8.42 9.52
C GLU A 95 -6.67 -8.78 9.44
N VAL A 96 -5.80 -7.81 9.12
CA VAL A 96 -4.34 -8.02 9.06
C VAL A 96 -3.81 -8.43 10.44
N SER A 97 -4.31 -7.82 11.52
CA SER A 97 -3.90 -8.16 12.89
C SER A 97 -4.18 -9.63 13.22
N GLY A 98 -5.34 -10.14 12.78
CA GLY A 98 -5.71 -11.54 12.91
C GLY A 98 -4.77 -12.48 12.15
N ILE A 99 -4.40 -12.12 10.92
CA ILE A 99 -3.46 -12.92 10.10
C ILE A 99 -2.06 -12.93 10.69
N MET A 100 -1.57 -11.77 11.17
CA MET A 100 -0.21 -11.62 11.68
C MET A 100 -0.06 -12.06 13.15
N GLY A 101 -1.16 -12.33 13.85
CA GLY A 101 -1.14 -12.75 15.25
C GLY A 101 -0.62 -11.69 16.23
N ILE A 102 -0.73 -10.41 15.87
CA ILE A 102 -0.29 -9.27 16.70
C ILE A 102 -1.44 -8.27 16.83
N SER A 103 -1.48 -7.51 17.92
CA SER A 103 -2.55 -6.53 18.13
C SER A 103 -2.53 -5.44 17.05
N THR A 104 -3.71 -4.91 16.68
CA THR A 104 -3.83 -3.78 15.73
C THR A 104 -2.99 -2.58 16.15
N GLN A 105 -2.89 -2.31 17.45
CA GLN A 105 -2.08 -1.21 17.98
C GLN A 105 -0.59 -1.45 17.71
N THR A 106 -0.07 -2.61 18.14
CA THR A 106 1.34 -2.99 17.97
C THR A 106 1.72 -3.00 16.49
N LEU A 107 0.85 -3.52 15.62
CA LEU A 107 1.08 -3.56 14.18
C LEU A 107 1.27 -2.15 13.59
N LYS A 108 0.35 -1.23 13.91
CA LYS A 108 0.43 0.15 13.42
C LYS A 108 1.65 0.88 13.98
N GLU A 109 1.99 0.67 15.24
CA GLU A 109 3.16 1.26 15.88
C GLU A 109 4.46 0.75 15.23
N GLN A 110 4.57 -0.55 14.97
CA GLN A 110 5.71 -1.13 14.27
C GLN A 110 5.87 -0.54 12.86
N LEU A 111 4.78 -0.42 12.09
CA LEU A 111 4.84 0.21 10.77
C LEU A 111 5.29 1.68 10.86
N LYS A 112 4.76 2.46 11.81
CA LYS A 112 5.17 3.86 12.03
C LYS A 112 6.66 3.98 12.33
N LEU A 113 7.20 3.09 13.18
CA LEU A 113 8.63 3.08 13.50
C LEU A 113 9.49 2.77 12.27
N ILE A 114 9.07 1.82 11.43
CA ILE A 114 9.78 1.45 10.19
C ILE A 114 9.77 2.62 9.20
N VAL A 115 8.63 3.28 9.01
CA VAL A 115 8.54 4.44 8.10
C VAL A 115 9.38 5.61 8.62
N LYS A 116 9.31 5.91 9.93
CA LYS A 116 10.17 6.94 10.53
C LYS A 116 11.65 6.64 10.33
N ARG A 117 12.06 5.37 10.47
CA ARG A 117 13.43 4.93 10.22
C ARG A 117 13.83 5.15 8.76
N ARG A 118 12.94 4.84 7.81
CA ARG A 118 13.15 5.12 6.38
C ARG A 118 13.37 6.62 6.15
N ASP A 119 12.50 7.45 6.70
CA ASP A 119 12.56 8.91 6.51
C ASP A 119 13.89 9.47 7.03
N SER A 120 14.33 9.02 8.20
CA SER A 120 15.61 9.42 8.78
C SER A 120 16.80 9.01 7.90
N ILE A 121 16.82 7.78 7.40
CA ILE A 121 17.89 7.30 6.49
C ILE A 121 17.88 8.09 5.16
N ALA A 122 16.70 8.34 4.59
CA ALA A 122 16.57 8.92 3.25
C ALA A 122 16.79 10.44 3.23
N HIS A 123 16.39 11.15 4.28
CA HIS A 123 16.34 12.62 4.30
C HIS A 123 17.23 13.26 5.36
N GLU A 124 17.46 12.60 6.51
CA GLU A 124 18.14 13.20 7.67
C GLU A 124 19.61 12.75 7.79
N ALA A 125 20.18 12.14 6.74
CA ALA A 125 21.50 11.48 6.75
C ALA A 125 21.65 10.45 7.88
N ASP A 126 20.52 9.90 8.35
CA ASP A 126 20.39 9.05 9.53
C ASP A 126 21.02 9.66 10.80
N PHE A 127 21.03 10.99 10.92
CA PHE A 127 21.74 11.72 11.97
C PHE A 127 20.84 12.09 13.15
N ASP A 128 21.21 11.63 14.34
CA ASP A 128 20.59 11.98 15.60
C ASP A 128 21.11 13.34 16.10
N LEU A 129 20.25 14.36 16.05
CA LEU A 129 20.58 15.70 16.51
C LEU A 129 20.77 15.80 18.03
N VAL A 130 20.16 14.91 18.80
CA VAL A 130 20.23 14.91 20.27
C VAL A 130 21.55 14.32 20.73
N ASN A 131 21.92 13.17 20.16
CA ASN A 131 23.15 12.46 20.52
C ASN A 131 24.35 12.84 19.64
N GLN A 132 24.13 13.69 18.62
CA GLN A 132 25.13 14.14 17.65
C GLN A 132 25.88 12.99 16.95
N CYS A 133 25.19 11.90 16.68
CA CYS A 133 25.76 10.72 16.03
C CYS A 133 24.80 10.15 14.99
N GLN A 134 25.30 9.31 14.08
CA GLN A 134 24.39 8.53 13.24
C GLN A 134 23.67 7.49 14.09
N TYR A 135 22.39 7.30 13.85
CA TYR A 135 21.66 6.23 14.51
C TYR A 135 22.28 4.87 14.16
N PRO A 136 22.46 3.97 15.13
CA PRO A 136 23.00 2.65 14.85
C PRO A 136 22.06 1.87 13.90
N ILE A 137 22.60 1.45 12.76
CA ILE A 137 21.92 0.50 11.86
C ILE A 137 22.41 -0.89 12.22
N ASP A 138 21.56 -1.64 12.91
CA ASP A 138 21.78 -3.07 13.14
C ASP A 138 21.12 -3.89 12.02
N ARG A 139 21.89 -4.83 11.46
CA ARG A 139 21.44 -5.74 10.40
C ARG A 139 20.24 -6.58 10.84
N ILE A 140 20.20 -7.00 12.11
CA ILE A 140 19.08 -7.80 12.62
C ILE A 140 17.79 -6.96 12.63
N ASN A 141 17.85 -5.72 13.09
CA ASN A 141 16.70 -4.80 13.08
C ASN A 141 16.25 -4.42 11.66
N ALA A 142 17.19 -4.19 10.74
CA ALA A 142 16.86 -3.94 9.33
C ALA A 142 16.11 -5.12 8.71
N LYS A 143 16.61 -6.33 8.93
CA LYS A 143 16.00 -7.56 8.45
C LYS A 143 14.63 -7.83 9.06
N LYS A 144 14.45 -7.61 10.38
CA LYS A 144 13.14 -7.69 11.04
C LYS A 144 12.13 -6.73 10.39
N SER A 145 12.57 -5.51 10.07
CA SER A 145 11.73 -4.50 9.41
C SER A 145 11.32 -4.95 8.01
N VAL A 146 12.25 -5.50 7.22
CA VAL A 146 11.96 -6.05 5.89
C VAL A 146 10.97 -7.22 5.97
N ASN A 147 11.24 -8.19 6.84
CA ASN A 147 10.37 -9.36 7.04
C ASN A 147 8.97 -8.97 7.53
N PHE A 148 8.86 -7.94 8.38
CA PHE A 148 7.59 -7.36 8.78
C PHE A 148 6.82 -6.79 7.60
N ILE A 149 7.46 -5.98 6.75
CA ILE A 149 6.83 -5.39 5.56
C ILE A 149 6.38 -6.47 4.58
N ILE A 150 7.19 -7.50 4.36
CA ILE A 150 6.82 -8.65 3.52
C ILE A 150 5.53 -9.31 4.05
N SER A 151 5.50 -9.62 5.35
CA SER A 151 4.33 -10.25 5.99
C SER A 151 3.08 -9.36 5.90
N LEU A 152 3.26 -8.05 6.10
CA LEU A 152 2.19 -7.06 6.00
C LEU A 152 1.60 -7.01 4.58
N VAL A 153 2.45 -6.97 3.55
CA VAL A 153 2.02 -6.94 2.14
C VAL A 153 1.18 -8.17 1.81
N TYR A 154 1.66 -9.37 2.14
CA TYR A 154 0.90 -10.60 1.87
C TYR A 154 -0.41 -10.68 2.63
N ALA A 155 -0.45 -10.21 3.89
CA ALA A 155 -1.69 -10.16 4.65
C ALA A 155 -2.70 -9.21 3.99
N ILE A 156 -2.31 -7.99 3.63
CA ILE A 156 -3.16 -7.03 2.91
C ILE A 156 -3.65 -7.63 1.60
N ASP A 157 -2.75 -8.22 0.81
CA ASP A 157 -3.05 -8.81 -0.49
C ASP A 157 -4.14 -9.90 -0.37
N SER A 158 -3.98 -10.82 0.58
CA SER A 158 -4.96 -11.89 0.84
C SER A 158 -6.35 -11.37 1.21
N ILE A 159 -6.42 -10.26 1.94
CA ILE A 159 -7.68 -9.65 2.36
C ILE A 159 -8.36 -8.92 1.22
N VAL A 160 -7.59 -8.23 0.37
CA VAL A 160 -8.11 -7.41 -0.73
C VAL A 160 -8.53 -8.27 -1.93
N PHE A 161 -7.82 -9.39 -2.17
CA PHE A 161 -8.11 -10.33 -3.26
C PHE A 161 -8.85 -11.60 -2.82
N ASP A 162 -9.29 -11.66 -1.55
CA ASP A 162 -10.16 -12.71 -1.01
C ASP A 162 -9.62 -14.14 -1.21
N TYR A 163 -8.32 -14.37 -0.95
CA TYR A 163 -7.71 -15.69 -0.99
C TYR A 163 -7.16 -16.12 0.37
N VAL A 164 -7.00 -17.43 0.57
CA VAL A 164 -6.48 -17.99 1.82
C VAL A 164 -4.98 -17.70 1.93
N TYR A 165 -4.60 -16.90 2.93
CA TYR A 165 -3.20 -16.63 3.24
C TYR A 165 -2.48 -17.92 3.65
N ASN A 166 -1.39 -18.24 2.96
CA ASN A 166 -0.55 -19.39 3.28
C ASN A 166 0.82 -18.94 3.77
N GLN A 167 1.07 -19.12 5.06
CA GLN A 167 2.31 -18.71 5.72
C GLN A 167 3.56 -19.42 5.14
N ALA A 168 3.40 -20.61 4.57
CA ALA A 168 4.51 -21.33 3.93
C ALA A 168 5.06 -20.61 2.69
N ASN A 169 4.19 -19.92 1.93
CA ASN A 169 4.61 -19.14 0.76
C ASN A 169 5.41 -17.91 1.19
N VAL A 170 5.01 -17.24 2.28
CA VAL A 170 5.70 -16.07 2.82
C VAL A 170 7.07 -16.45 3.37
N ASN A 171 7.16 -17.57 4.09
CA ASN A 171 8.42 -18.06 4.67
C ASN A 171 9.53 -18.28 3.62
N ARG A 172 9.17 -18.51 2.35
CA ARG A 172 10.14 -18.61 1.24
C ARG A 172 10.83 -17.29 0.91
N TYR A 173 10.17 -16.17 1.17
CA TYR A 173 10.66 -14.82 0.89
C TYR A 173 11.20 -14.12 2.14
N LEU A 174 10.96 -14.67 3.32
CA LEU A 174 11.60 -14.21 4.54
C LEU A 174 13.09 -14.48 4.45
N ILE A 175 13.87 -13.42 4.68
CA ILE A 175 15.33 -13.51 4.61
C ILE A 175 15.79 -14.17 5.93
N THR A 176 16.76 -15.09 5.85
CA THR A 176 17.39 -15.82 6.99
C THR A 176 18.68 -15.18 7.47
#